data_AF-A0A7J7ICN4-F1
#
_entry.id   AF-A0A7J7ICN4-F1
#
_cell.length_a   1.000
_cell.length_b   1.000
_cell.length_c   1.000
_cell.angle_alpha   90.00
_cell.angle_beta   90.00
_cell.angle_gamma   90.00
#
_symmetry.space_group_name_H-M   'P 1'
#
loop_
_entity.id
_entity.type
_entity.pdbx_description
1 polymer ?
#
loop_
_entity_poly.entity_id
_entity_poly.type
_entity_poly.pdbx_seq_one_letter_code
_entity_poly.pdbx_strand_id
1 'polypeptide(L)'
;MLLIDPAKNMSFNRCISDRDLVIVYEKHDNMKAVKVCENSVLQNRFGVFKHSDRIVKPFGSKVFSNKSGFVYLLAPTPELWTLVVSHRTQILYVADISFVIMYLELVLGCLVLESSTRNGSLTTSLARAVAPTRHGYTFDFHKERAASARMEGGWKTMLRKRGDQGYKSKGMDNDIHTIFVDNQPESMDPKAL
;
A
#
# COMPACT_ATOMS: atom_id res chain seq x y z
N MET A 1 -0.76 -4.11 4.72
CA MET A 1 -0.89 -2.92 3.86
C MET A 1 -0.20 -1.75 4.56
N LEU A 2 0.29 -0.76 3.83
CA LEU A 2 0.88 0.45 4.43
C LEU A 2 -0.17 1.10 5.34
N LEU A 3 0.14 1.21 6.64
CA LEU A 3 -0.71 1.93 7.58
C LEU A 3 -0.30 3.40 7.49
N ILE A 4 -1.09 4.20 6.79
CA ILE A 4 -0.97 5.66 6.85
C ILE A 4 -1.81 6.07 8.06
N ASP A 5 -1.22 5.97 9.25
CA ASP A 5 -1.84 6.49 10.47
C ASP A 5 -1.77 8.02 10.39
N PRO A 6 -2.91 8.72 10.27
CA PRO A 6 -2.93 10.18 10.13
C PRO A 6 -2.39 10.90 11.38
N ALA A 7 -2.34 10.22 12.54
CA ALA A 7 -1.73 10.76 13.76
C ALA A 7 -0.21 10.53 13.82
N LYS A 8 0.33 9.56 13.06
CA LYS A 8 1.78 9.38 12.87
C LYS A 8 2.21 10.22 11.68
N ASN A 9 2.57 11.47 11.95
CA ASN A 9 3.30 12.32 11.01
C ASN A 9 4.43 11.48 10.36
N MET A 10 4.60 11.52 9.03
CA MET A 10 5.62 10.76 8.29
C MET A 10 7.02 11.32 8.60
N SER A 11 7.40 11.31 9.87
CA SER A 11 8.73 11.64 10.33
C SER A 11 9.62 10.44 10.05
N PHE A 12 10.49 10.56 9.06
CA PHE A 12 11.56 9.61 8.79
C PHE A 12 12.52 9.44 9.99
N ASN A 13 12.47 10.38 10.94
CA ASN A 13 13.23 10.34 12.18
C ASN A 13 12.50 9.61 13.31
N ARG A 14 11.28 9.08 13.08
CA ARG A 14 10.55 8.33 14.10
C ARG A 14 11.21 6.98 14.37
N CYS A 15 11.17 6.57 15.63
CA CYS A 15 11.61 5.25 16.04
C CYS A 15 10.59 4.17 15.65
N ILE A 16 11.10 3.01 15.25
CA ILE A 16 10.33 1.80 14.98
C ILE A 16 9.68 1.34 16.28
N SER A 17 8.37 1.10 16.22
CA SER A 17 7.56 0.63 17.35
C SER A 17 6.97 -0.75 17.08
N ASP A 18 6.44 -1.41 18.12
CA ASP A 18 5.70 -2.66 17.94
C ASP A 18 4.56 -2.47 16.93
N ARG A 19 4.30 -3.51 16.12
CA ARG A 19 3.32 -3.55 15.03
C ARG A 19 3.60 -2.64 13.82
N ASP A 20 4.65 -1.82 13.84
CA ASP A 20 5.02 -1.04 12.66
C ASP A 20 5.38 -1.98 11.50
N LEU A 21 5.00 -1.58 10.29
CA LEU A 21 5.46 -2.20 9.06
C LEU A 21 6.80 -1.59 8.67
N VAL A 22 7.80 -2.43 8.43
CA VAL A 22 9.17 -2.01 8.09
C VAL A 22 9.60 -2.69 6.80
N ILE A 23 10.26 -1.95 5.92
CA ILE A 23 10.91 -2.55 4.74
C ILE A 23 12.34 -2.92 5.14
N VAL A 24 12.61 -4.22 5.18
CA VAL A 24 13.96 -4.73 5.43
C VAL A 24 14.69 -4.81 4.11
N TYR A 25 15.66 -3.91 3.93
CA TYR A 25 16.52 -3.88 2.76
C TYR A 25 17.73 -4.78 3.01
N GLU A 26 17.77 -5.91 2.30
CA GLU A 26 18.86 -6.87 2.40
C GLU A 26 19.93 -6.61 1.33
N LYS A 27 19.51 -6.31 0.09
CA LYS A 27 20.34 -5.91 -1.05
C LYS A 27 19.47 -5.25 -2.14
N HIS A 28 20.10 -4.73 -3.20
CA HIS A 28 19.42 -3.96 -4.26
C HIS A 28 18.23 -4.68 -4.91
N ASP A 29 18.30 -6.00 -5.04
CA ASP A 29 17.27 -6.86 -5.66
C ASP A 29 16.50 -7.71 -4.63
N ASN A 30 16.69 -7.48 -3.33
CA ASN A 30 15.97 -8.24 -2.30
C ASN A 30 15.67 -7.39 -1.07
N MET A 31 14.37 -7.15 -0.93
CA MET A 31 13.76 -6.43 0.18
C MET A 31 12.51 -7.19 0.62
N LYS A 32 12.11 -7.01 1.89
CA LYS A 32 10.90 -7.64 2.43
C LYS A 32 10.14 -6.68 3.32
N ALA A 33 8.81 -6.67 3.19
CA ALA A 33 7.94 -6.06 4.17
C ALA A 33 7.81 -6.98 5.39
N VAL A 34 8.13 -6.46 6.58
CA VAL A 34 8.07 -7.20 7.84
C VAL A 34 7.28 -6.40 8.86
N LYS A 35 6.28 -7.02 9.48
CA LYS A 35 5.58 -6.43 10.63
C LYS A 35 6.40 -6.69 11.89
N VAL A 36 6.75 -5.63 12.60
CA VAL A 36 7.49 -5.73 13.87
C VAL A 36 6.55 -6.29 14.94
N CYS A 37 7.07 -7.25 15.69
CA CYS A 37 6.36 -7.93 16.78
C CYS A 37 7.45 -8.27 17.81
N GLU A 38 7.33 -7.79 19.05
CA GLU A 38 8.38 -7.89 20.09
C GLU A 38 9.05 -9.28 20.20
N ASN A 39 8.25 -10.35 20.15
CA ASN A 39 8.71 -11.74 20.30
C ASN A 39 9.03 -12.46 18.98
N SER A 40 9.12 -11.73 17.87
CA SER A 40 9.41 -12.30 16.55
C SER A 40 10.86 -12.14 16.14
N VAL A 41 11.28 -12.99 15.20
CA VAL A 41 12.64 -13.01 14.68
C VAL A 41 12.58 -13.00 13.16
N LEU A 42 13.40 -12.16 12.55
CA LEU A 42 13.68 -12.22 11.11
C LEU A 42 14.93 -13.06 10.89
N GLN A 43 14.79 -14.10 10.08
CA GLN A 43 15.92 -14.91 9.63
C GLN A 43 16.09 -14.76 8.12
N ASN A 44 17.31 -14.49 7.68
CA ASN A 44 17.69 -14.49 6.28
C ASN A 44 19.15 -14.92 6.12
N ARG A 45 19.66 -14.87 4.89
CA ARG A 45 21.04 -15.26 4.57
C ARG A 45 22.12 -14.39 5.23
N PHE A 46 21.76 -13.19 5.70
CA PHE A 46 22.64 -12.27 6.42
C PHE A 46 22.59 -12.48 7.95
N GLY A 47 21.76 -13.42 8.41
CA GLY A 47 21.74 -13.91 9.78
C GLY A 47 20.37 -13.84 10.44
N VAL A 48 20.41 -13.87 11.77
CA VAL A 48 19.24 -13.84 12.66
C VAL A 48 19.14 -12.47 13.28
N PHE A 49 17.93 -11.91 13.30
CA PHE A 49 17.68 -10.59 13.85
C PHE A 49 16.39 -10.59 14.68
N LYS A 50 16.51 -10.38 15.99
CA LYS A 50 15.36 -10.28 16.88
C LYS A 50 14.65 -8.94 16.67
N HIS A 51 13.32 -8.95 16.71
CA HIS A 51 12.53 -7.73 16.55
C HIS A 51 12.64 -6.82 17.78
N SER A 52 12.73 -7.40 18.98
CA SER A 52 13.02 -6.70 20.25
C SER A 52 14.18 -5.70 20.13
N ASP A 53 15.27 -6.12 19.49
CA ASP A 53 16.53 -5.33 19.41
C ASP A 53 16.45 -4.18 18.39
N ARG A 54 15.31 -4.06 17.71
CA ARG A 54 15.05 -3.10 16.63
C ARG A 54 13.97 -2.09 16.98
N ILE A 55 13.09 -2.44 17.93
CA ILE A 55 12.17 -1.47 18.54
C ILE A 55 13.04 -0.36 19.14
N VAL A 56 12.60 0.90 19.03
CA VAL A 56 13.32 2.13 19.44
C VAL A 56 14.42 2.60 18.46
N LYS A 57 14.81 1.83 17.43
CA LYS A 57 15.73 2.35 16.40
C LYS A 57 15.01 3.24 15.38
N PRO A 58 15.60 4.35 14.92
CA PRO A 58 15.00 5.16 13.86
C PRO A 58 14.97 4.39 12.53
N PHE A 59 14.00 4.72 11.68
CA PHE A 59 14.06 4.28 10.27
C PHE A 59 15.35 4.77 9.60
N GLY A 60 15.83 4.01 8.62
CA GLY A 60 17.15 4.17 8.00
C GLY A 60 18.28 3.46 8.75
N SER A 61 18.05 2.94 9.96
CA SER A 61 19.08 2.29 10.75
C SER A 61 19.67 1.04 10.09
N LYS A 62 21.01 0.93 10.12
CA LYS A 62 21.75 -0.30 9.83
C LYS A 62 21.73 -1.21 11.06
N VAL A 63 21.30 -2.45 10.90
CA VAL A 63 21.22 -3.44 11.98
C VAL A 63 22.08 -4.63 11.65
N PHE A 64 22.99 -4.97 12.55
CA PHE A 64 23.90 -6.10 12.43
C PHE A 64 23.27 -7.38 12.99
N SER A 65 23.64 -8.52 12.42
CA SER A 65 23.36 -9.84 12.98
C SER A 65 24.54 -10.31 13.83
N ASN A 66 24.29 -11.30 14.68
CA ASN A 66 25.31 -11.96 15.51
C ASN A 66 26.41 -12.66 14.70
N LYS A 67 26.18 -12.96 13.41
CA LYS A 67 27.11 -13.66 12.51
C LYS A 67 27.62 -12.76 11.37
N SER A 68 28.01 -11.51 11.69
CA SER A 68 28.66 -10.53 10.81
C SER A 68 27.89 -9.95 9.61
N GLY A 69 26.63 -10.32 9.36
CA GLY A 69 25.79 -9.68 8.33
C GLY A 69 25.04 -8.44 8.83
N PHE A 70 24.41 -7.69 7.91
CA PHE A 70 23.56 -6.54 8.26
C PHE A 70 22.39 -6.37 7.29
N VAL A 71 21.39 -5.59 7.72
CA VAL A 71 20.27 -5.11 6.90
C VAL A 71 19.99 -3.64 7.22
N TYR A 72 19.29 -2.94 6.33
CA TYR A 72 18.72 -1.61 6.64
C TYR A 72 17.22 -1.73 6.92
N LEU A 73 16.73 -0.93 7.87
CA LEU A 73 15.31 -0.87 8.23
C LEU A 73 14.69 0.43 7.69
N LEU A 74 14.02 0.36 6.55
CA LEU A 74 13.48 1.53 5.86
C LEU A 74 12.02 1.78 6.22
N ALA A 75 11.65 3.06 6.27
CA ALA A 75 10.26 3.48 6.37
C ALA A 75 9.51 3.01 5.12
N PRO A 76 8.28 2.52 5.26
CA PRO A 76 7.61 1.93 4.13
C PRO A 76 6.99 3.04 3.26
N THR A 77 7.35 3.09 1.99
CA THR A 77 6.78 4.02 0.99
C THR A 77 6.01 3.23 -0.07
N PRO A 78 5.07 3.84 -0.79
CA PRO A 78 4.44 3.21 -1.95
C PRO A 78 5.43 2.61 -2.96
N GLU A 79 6.54 3.28 -3.27
CA GLU A 79 7.56 2.76 -4.19
C GLU A 79 8.21 1.49 -3.65
N LEU A 80 8.64 1.49 -2.38
CA LEU A 80 9.23 0.32 -1.75
C LEU A 80 8.19 -0.80 -1.59
N TRP A 81 6.94 -0.45 -1.32
CA TRP A 81 5.83 -1.40 -1.24
C TRP A 81 5.59 -2.11 -2.56
N THR A 82 5.57 -1.39 -3.68
CA THR A 82 5.47 -1.94 -5.04
C THR A 82 6.55 -2.98 -5.32
N LEU A 83 7.75 -2.84 -4.74
CA LEU A 83 8.86 -3.78 -4.93
C LEU A 83 8.81 -5.02 -4.02
N VAL A 84 8.06 -4.98 -2.92
CA VAL A 84 8.02 -6.10 -1.94
C VAL A 84 6.65 -6.75 -1.80
N VAL A 85 5.63 -6.19 -2.44
CA VAL A 85 4.27 -6.73 -2.41
C VAL A 85 4.24 -8.11 -3.08
N SER A 86 3.46 -9.03 -2.52
CA SER A 86 3.31 -10.37 -3.11
C SER A 86 2.68 -10.29 -4.52
N HIS A 87 3.38 -10.84 -5.51
CA HIS A 87 2.97 -10.86 -6.92
C HIS A 87 1.96 -11.98 -7.20
N ARG A 88 0.77 -11.93 -6.59
CA ARG A 88 -0.33 -12.86 -6.91
C ARG A 88 -1.07 -12.47 -8.20
N THR A 89 -0.90 -11.24 -8.66
CA THR A 89 -1.49 -10.67 -9.87
C THR A 89 -0.47 -9.77 -10.57
N GLN A 90 -0.69 -9.45 -11.84
CA GLN A 90 0.05 -8.39 -12.52
C GLN A 90 -0.18 -7.06 -11.77
N ILE A 91 0.85 -6.22 -11.70
CA ILE A 91 0.79 -4.89 -11.09
C ILE A 91 1.30 -3.83 -12.04
N LEU A 92 0.91 -2.58 -11.76
CA LEU A 92 1.62 -1.41 -12.25
C LEU A 92 2.86 -1.16 -11.37
N TYR A 93 3.94 -0.76 -12.04
CA TYR A 93 5.19 -0.34 -11.40
C TYR A 93 5.29 1.18 -11.38
N VAL A 94 6.29 1.68 -10.65
CA VAL A 94 6.46 3.11 -10.34
C VAL A 94 6.40 4.02 -11.58
N ALA A 95 6.94 3.58 -12.72
CA ALA A 95 6.91 4.36 -13.97
C ALA A 95 5.48 4.54 -14.52
N ASP A 96 4.68 3.48 -14.57
CA ASP A 96 3.30 3.58 -15.05
C ASP A 96 2.42 4.32 -14.03
N ILE A 97 2.65 4.06 -12.74
CA ILE A 97 1.93 4.73 -11.65
C ILE A 97 2.19 6.24 -11.67
N SER A 98 3.43 6.68 -11.92
CA SER A 98 3.73 8.11 -11.99
C SER A 98 3.00 8.77 -13.16
N PHE A 99 2.92 8.12 -14.31
CA PHE A 99 2.12 8.61 -15.43
C PHE A 99 0.63 8.64 -15.08
N VAL A 100 0.07 7.60 -14.47
CA VAL A 100 -1.34 7.58 -14.07
C VAL A 100 -1.67 8.75 -13.14
N ILE A 101 -0.85 8.98 -12.11
CA ILE A 101 -1.05 10.10 -11.17
C ILE A 101 -0.97 11.45 -11.90
N MET A 102 0.01 11.59 -12.80
CA MET A 102 0.24 12.82 -13.55
C MET A 102 -0.91 13.11 -14.53
N TYR A 103 -1.32 12.15 -15.34
CA TYR A 103 -2.37 12.32 -16.36
C TYR A 103 -3.76 12.51 -15.74
N LEU A 104 -3.99 11.98 -14.54
CA LEU A 104 -5.22 12.20 -13.80
C LEU A 104 -5.19 13.47 -12.94
N GLU A 105 -4.10 14.24 -13.02
CA GLU A 105 -3.90 15.51 -12.31
C GLU A 105 -4.22 15.42 -10.80
N LEU A 106 -3.85 14.29 -10.19
CA LEU A 106 -4.22 14.02 -8.81
C LEU A 106 -3.49 14.96 -7.86
N VAL A 107 -4.27 15.66 -7.04
CA VAL A 107 -3.80 16.56 -5.99
C VAL A 107 -4.40 16.18 -4.64
N LEU A 108 -3.89 16.81 -3.58
CA LEU A 108 -4.37 16.61 -2.22
C LEU A 108 -5.87 16.92 -2.17
N GLY A 109 -6.65 16.00 -1.61
CA GLY A 109 -8.10 16.15 -1.50
C GLY A 109 -8.92 15.63 -2.68
N CYS A 110 -8.33 15.02 -3.72
CA CYS A 110 -9.13 14.35 -4.74
C CYS A 110 -9.88 13.11 -4.21
N LEU A 111 -11.10 12.88 -4.68
CA LEU A 111 -11.84 11.63 -4.48
C LEU A 111 -11.59 10.70 -5.68
N VAL A 112 -10.93 9.56 -5.43
CA VAL A 112 -10.50 8.62 -6.48
C VAL A 112 -11.24 7.30 -6.37
N LEU A 113 -11.73 6.79 -7.51
CA LEU A 113 -12.22 5.41 -7.64
C LEU A 113 -11.18 4.57 -8.39
N GLU A 114 -10.84 3.42 -7.85
CA GLU A 114 -9.94 2.44 -8.47
C GLU A 114 -10.66 1.11 -8.66
N SER A 115 -10.58 0.51 -9.84
CA SER A 115 -11.02 -0.87 -10.08
C SER A 115 -10.03 -1.56 -11.01
N SER A 116 -9.17 -2.49 -10.59
CA SER A 116 -9.27 -3.32 -9.38
C SER A 116 -8.20 -3.08 -8.33
N THR A 117 -8.50 -3.37 -7.05
CA THR A 117 -7.55 -3.22 -5.93
C THR A 117 -6.28 -4.06 -6.09
N ARG A 118 -6.41 -5.24 -6.70
CA ARG A 118 -5.30 -6.19 -6.93
C ARG A 118 -4.50 -6.42 -5.65
N ASN A 119 -3.21 -6.08 -5.64
CA ASN A 119 -2.35 -6.21 -4.47
C ASN A 119 -2.00 -4.86 -3.80
N GLY A 120 -2.61 -3.76 -4.25
CA GLY A 120 -2.43 -2.45 -3.65
C GLY A 120 -1.21 -1.66 -4.10
N SER A 121 -0.49 -2.06 -5.16
CA SER A 121 0.63 -1.28 -5.71
C SER A 121 0.18 0.13 -6.12
N LEU A 122 -0.83 0.23 -6.99
CA LEU A 122 -1.40 1.50 -7.42
C LEU A 122 -2.15 2.18 -6.25
N THR A 123 -3.03 1.44 -5.56
CA THR A 123 -3.86 1.94 -4.46
C THR A 123 -3.05 2.72 -3.41
N THR A 124 -1.88 2.21 -3.00
CA THR A 124 -1.03 2.89 -1.99
C THR A 124 -0.44 4.19 -2.52
N SER A 125 -0.11 4.27 -3.81
CA SER A 125 0.40 5.48 -4.44
C SER A 125 -0.69 6.54 -4.60
N LEU A 126 -1.89 6.13 -5.03
CA LEU A 126 -3.07 7.00 -5.08
C LEU A 126 -3.40 7.54 -3.69
N ALA A 127 -3.35 6.69 -2.66
CA ALA A 127 -3.64 7.09 -1.30
C ALA A 127 -2.73 8.19 -0.79
N ARG A 128 -1.43 8.07 -1.06
CA ARG A 128 -0.48 9.13 -0.73
C ARG A 128 -0.72 10.41 -1.53
N ALA A 129 -1.10 10.32 -2.80
CA ALA A 129 -1.30 11.48 -3.66
C ALA A 129 -2.46 12.38 -3.20
N VAL A 130 -3.50 11.79 -2.60
CA VAL A 130 -4.73 12.52 -2.22
C VAL A 130 -4.89 12.78 -0.72
N ALA A 131 -4.03 12.16 0.11
CA ALA A 131 -3.97 12.41 1.55
C ALA A 131 -3.71 13.91 1.86
N PRO A 132 -4.05 14.42 3.06
CA PRO A 132 -4.65 13.72 4.19
C PRO A 132 -6.19 13.89 4.28
N THR A 133 -6.80 14.73 3.44
CA THR A 133 -8.17 15.24 3.67
C THR A 133 -9.27 14.49 2.92
N ARG A 134 -8.99 13.82 1.81
CA ARG A 134 -9.97 12.97 1.10
C ARG A 134 -9.46 11.55 0.90
N HIS A 135 -10.43 10.67 0.64
CA HIS A 135 -10.30 9.23 0.63
C HIS A 135 -10.56 8.67 -0.78
N GLY A 136 -10.07 7.47 -1.06
CA GLY A 136 -10.40 6.74 -2.27
C GLY A 136 -11.23 5.48 -1.98
N TYR A 137 -11.90 4.99 -3.01
CA TYR A 137 -12.57 3.70 -3.00
C TYR A 137 -11.89 2.79 -4.00
N THR A 138 -11.62 1.56 -3.58
CA THR A 138 -11.05 0.55 -4.46
C THR A 138 -11.92 -0.69 -4.47
N PHE A 139 -12.11 -1.28 -5.65
CA PHE A 139 -13.04 -2.39 -5.85
C PHE A 139 -12.29 -3.63 -6.29
N ASP A 140 -12.57 -4.78 -5.68
CA ASP A 140 -12.06 -6.07 -6.18
C ASP A 140 -13.21 -7.07 -6.28
N PHE A 141 -13.25 -7.87 -7.34
CA PHE A 141 -14.27 -8.90 -7.51
C PHE A 141 -13.95 -10.17 -6.71
N HIS A 142 -12.68 -10.36 -6.32
CA HIS A 142 -12.22 -11.52 -5.58
C HIS A 142 -12.28 -11.23 -4.07
N LYS A 143 -13.23 -11.86 -3.38
CA LYS A 143 -13.51 -11.65 -1.95
C LYS A 143 -12.26 -11.71 -1.06
N GLU A 144 -11.40 -12.69 -1.27
CA GLU A 144 -10.16 -12.84 -0.49
C GLU A 144 -9.16 -11.69 -0.71
N ARG A 145 -9.10 -11.13 -1.92
CA ARG A 145 -8.22 -9.99 -2.24
C ARG A 145 -8.77 -8.72 -1.62
N ALA A 146 -10.07 -8.46 -1.76
CA ALA A 146 -10.74 -7.35 -1.10
C ALA A 146 -10.55 -7.40 0.43
N ALA A 147 -10.63 -8.60 1.04
CA ALA A 147 -10.41 -8.76 2.47
C ALA A 147 -8.94 -8.52 2.89
N SER A 148 -7.98 -8.90 2.05
CA SER A 148 -6.55 -8.75 2.32
C SER A 148 -6.04 -7.33 2.09
N ALA A 149 -6.72 -6.57 1.24
CA ALA A 149 -6.37 -5.21 0.84
C ALA A 149 -7.06 -4.14 1.71
N ARG A 150 -7.38 -4.44 2.97
CA ARG A 150 -7.89 -3.42 3.90
C ARG A 150 -6.79 -2.38 4.16
N MET A 151 -7.02 -1.15 3.69
CA MET A 151 -6.19 0.00 3.99
C MET A 151 -6.66 0.70 5.27
N GLU A 152 -5.71 1.14 6.08
CA GLU A 152 -5.94 2.13 7.13
C GLU A 152 -5.57 3.51 6.56
N GLY A 153 -6.15 4.59 7.10
CA GLY A 153 -6.05 5.93 6.50
C GLY A 153 -7.23 6.30 5.60
N GLY A 154 -8.39 5.70 5.86
CA GLY A 154 -9.71 6.05 5.34
C GLY A 154 -10.01 5.70 3.87
N TRP A 155 -9.07 5.06 3.18
CA TRP A 155 -9.35 4.36 1.92
C TRP A 155 -10.23 3.13 2.16
N LYS A 156 -11.29 2.98 1.36
CA LYS A 156 -12.27 1.90 1.53
C LYS A 156 -12.16 0.87 0.43
N THR A 157 -11.91 -0.37 0.82
CA THR A 157 -11.91 -1.51 -0.09
C THR A 157 -13.29 -2.14 -0.13
N MET A 158 -13.87 -2.23 -1.32
CA MET A 158 -15.24 -2.67 -1.58
C MET A 158 -15.21 -3.97 -2.40
N LEU A 159 -16.11 -4.90 -2.08
CA LEU A 159 -16.27 -6.13 -2.84
C LEU A 159 -17.23 -5.89 -4.01
N ARG A 160 -16.76 -6.10 -5.25
CA ARG A 160 -17.61 -6.08 -6.45
C ARG A 160 -18.30 -7.44 -6.62
N LYS A 161 -19.63 -7.48 -6.66
CA LYS A 161 -20.38 -8.71 -6.98
C LYS A 161 -20.47 -8.88 -8.51
N ARG A 162 -20.39 -10.13 -8.97
CA ARG A 162 -20.50 -10.48 -10.39
C ARG A 162 -21.98 -10.39 -10.81
N GLY A 163 -22.30 -9.55 -11.80
CA GLY A 163 -23.66 -9.41 -12.32
C GLY A 163 -24.50 -8.26 -11.74
N ASP A 164 -23.97 -7.47 -10.79
CA ASP A 164 -24.63 -6.22 -10.38
C ASP A 164 -24.45 -5.16 -11.49
N GLN A 165 -25.57 -4.59 -11.94
CA GLN A 165 -25.64 -3.38 -12.78
C GLN A 165 -25.10 -2.19 -12.02
N GLY A 166 -23.78 -2.14 -11.89
CA GLY A 166 -23.09 -1.11 -11.16
C GLY A 166 -23.40 -0.99 -9.70
N TYR A 167 -22.49 -0.30 -9.04
CA TYR A 167 -22.73 0.09 -7.68
C TYR A 167 -23.45 1.43 -7.76
N LYS A 168 -24.78 1.43 -7.56
CA LYS A 168 -25.48 2.69 -7.23
C LYS A 168 -24.95 3.16 -5.88
N SER A 169 -23.93 4.00 -5.93
CA SER A 169 -23.50 4.74 -4.77
C SER A 169 -24.68 5.64 -4.41
N LYS A 170 -25.38 5.35 -3.30
CA LYS A 170 -26.35 6.33 -2.79
C LYS A 170 -25.53 7.50 -2.25
N GLY A 171 -25.31 8.52 -3.08
CA GLY A 171 -24.75 9.81 -2.68
C GLY A 171 -23.26 10.05 -2.93
N MET A 172 -22.59 9.36 -3.85
CA MET A 172 -21.21 9.72 -4.27
C MET A 172 -21.11 10.33 -5.69
N ASP A 173 -22.21 10.41 -6.42
CA ASP A 173 -22.20 10.64 -7.87
C ASP A 173 -21.72 12.05 -8.29
N ASN A 174 -21.73 13.04 -7.38
CA ASN A 174 -21.35 14.43 -7.69
C ASN A 174 -19.97 14.86 -7.18
N ASP A 175 -19.23 13.99 -6.50
CA ASP A 175 -17.98 14.37 -5.80
C ASP A 175 -16.72 13.63 -6.27
N ILE A 176 -16.86 12.68 -7.21
CA ILE A 176 -15.75 11.88 -7.74
C ILE A 176 -14.91 12.76 -8.68
N HIS A 177 -13.62 12.88 -8.37
CA HIS A 177 -12.70 13.68 -9.18
C HIS A 177 -12.07 12.84 -10.30
N THR A 178 -11.89 11.54 -10.08
CA THR A 178 -11.21 10.66 -11.04
C THR A 178 -11.56 9.19 -10.84
N ILE A 179 -11.55 8.44 -11.95
CA ILE A 179 -11.74 6.99 -11.99
C ILE A 179 -10.56 6.36 -12.74
N PHE A 180 -9.92 5.36 -12.14
CA PHE A 180 -8.94 4.51 -12.79
C PHE A 180 -9.44 3.08 -12.90
N VAL A 181 -9.35 2.51 -14.09
CA VAL A 181 -9.81 1.15 -14.39
C VAL A 181 -8.66 0.31 -14.95
N ASP A 182 -8.19 -0.65 -14.17
CA ASP A 182 -7.15 -1.64 -14.52
C ASP A 182 -7.76 -2.94 -15.10
N ASN A 183 -8.96 -2.86 -15.67
CA ASN A 183 -9.64 -3.96 -16.35
C ASN A 183 -10.17 -3.44 -17.69
N GLN A 184 -10.32 -4.33 -18.68
CA GLN A 184 -10.87 -3.97 -19.99
C GLN A 184 -12.22 -3.24 -19.82
N PRO A 185 -12.39 -2.03 -20.39
CA PRO A 185 -13.56 -1.17 -20.17
C PRO A 185 -14.87 -1.83 -20.60
N GLU A 186 -14.82 -2.81 -21.52
CA GLU A 186 -15.97 -3.60 -21.98
C GLU A 186 -16.68 -4.39 -20.86
N SER A 187 -16.02 -4.58 -19.71
CA SER A 187 -16.61 -5.22 -18.52
C SER A 187 -17.24 -4.24 -17.52
N MET A 188 -17.25 -2.94 -17.83
CA MET A 188 -17.96 -1.90 -17.07
C MET A 188 -19.14 -1.40 -17.89
N ASP A 189 -20.36 -1.65 -17.39
CA ASP A 189 -21.56 -0.99 -17.91
C ASP A 189 -21.47 0.51 -17.59
N PRO A 190 -21.47 1.44 -18.56
CA PRO A 190 -21.40 2.88 -18.28
C PRO A 190 -22.58 3.40 -17.44
N LYS A 191 -23.69 2.64 -17.37
CA LYS A 191 -24.86 2.95 -16.51
C LYS A 191 -24.65 2.53 -15.05
N ALA A 192 -23.49 1.98 -14.73
CA ALA A 192 -23.10 1.49 -13.42
C ALA A 192 -22.47 2.54 -12.49
N LEU A 193 -22.18 3.73 -13.03
CA LEU A 193 -21.65 4.89 -12.32
C LEU A 193 -22.79 5.79 -11.86
#